data_AF-A0A2P8KMG5-F1
#
_entry.id   AF-A0A2P8KMG5-F1
#
_cell.length_a   1.000
_cell.length_b   1.000
_cell.length_c   1.000
_cell.angle_alpha   90.00
_cell.angle_beta   90.00
_cell.angle_gamma   90.00
#
_symmetry.space_group_name_H-M   'P 1'
#
loop_
_entity.id
_entity.type
_entity.pdbx_description
1 polymer ?
#
loop_
_entity_poly.entity_id
_entity_poly.type
_entity_poly.pdbx_seq_one_letter_code
_entity_poly.pdbx_strand_id
1 'polypeptide(L)'
;MVPAYFEALLPLLTGPKRFIAERLSGDASAMQKALVFLAVSFAIGWVLKMPLSRGDPLLELGADAVFAFVYVVAYGVALYLAWRIAGARSGLQQFLTIHFYYAGILLLLATGLYLGTMGTLRAGDPELLKEMHDATHAGKLATFLHENLQRLIASPAYRLSLPVQIAGFGAMLAWIFAGWGAYRQLNRLSRLRSFGAGLLFLIFCLPVTAFVFVLGNALVK
;
A
#
# COMPACT_ATOMS: atom_id res chain seq x y z
N MET A 1 4.15 22.71 -2.04
CA MET A 1 4.09 21.23 -2.04
C MET A 1 2.69 20.72 -2.31
N VAL A 2 1.66 21.20 -1.60
CA VAL A 2 0.27 20.74 -1.75
C VAL A 2 -0.31 20.93 -3.16
N PRO A 3 -0.16 22.09 -3.85
CA PRO A 3 -0.70 22.24 -5.21
C PRO A 3 -0.12 21.23 -6.21
N ALA A 4 1.21 21.08 -6.20
CA ALA A 4 1.92 20.13 -7.07
C ALA A 4 1.53 18.67 -6.82
N TYR A 5 1.12 18.32 -5.59
CA TYR A 5 0.61 16.99 -5.29
C TYR A 5 -0.72 16.71 -6.02
N PHE A 6 -1.68 17.63 -5.94
CA PHE A 6 -2.98 17.47 -6.59
C PHE A 6 -2.88 17.53 -8.12
N GLU A 7 -1.96 18.34 -8.65
CA GLU A 7 -1.61 18.35 -10.07
C GLU A 7 -1.07 17.01 -10.57
N ALA A 8 -0.40 16.23 -9.69
CA ALA A 8 0.07 14.89 -10.02
C ALA A 8 -1.01 13.81 -9.79
N LEU A 9 -1.83 13.96 -8.75
CA LEU A 9 -2.82 12.97 -8.33
C LEU A 9 -3.88 12.70 -9.41
N LEU A 10 -4.50 13.76 -9.96
CA LEU A 10 -5.60 13.59 -10.92
C LEU A 10 -5.14 12.94 -12.25
N PRO A 11 -4.04 13.37 -12.89
CA PRO A 11 -3.53 12.69 -14.09
C PRO A 11 -3.06 11.27 -13.80
N LEU A 12 -2.50 11.01 -12.62
CA LEU A 12 -2.11 9.67 -12.21
C LEU A 12 -3.33 8.75 -12.10
N LEU A 13 -4.42 9.19 -11.46
CA LEU A 13 -5.65 8.40 -11.32
C LEU A 13 -6.38 8.15 -12.66
N THR A 14 -6.43 9.16 -13.53
CA THR A 14 -7.18 9.09 -14.80
C THR A 14 -6.41 8.43 -15.93
N GLY A 15 -5.07 8.45 -15.88
CA GLY A 15 -4.22 7.95 -16.95
C GLY A 15 -2.83 7.56 -16.47
N PRO A 16 -2.69 6.56 -15.57
CA PRO A 16 -1.43 6.27 -14.88
C PRO A 16 -0.28 5.98 -15.85
N LYS A 17 -0.56 5.27 -16.95
CA LYS A 17 0.44 4.94 -17.98
C LYS A 17 0.96 6.18 -18.70
N ARG A 18 0.05 7.10 -19.08
CA ARG A 18 0.41 8.35 -19.77
C ARG A 18 1.20 9.26 -18.83
N PHE A 19 0.70 9.44 -17.60
CA PHE A 19 1.37 10.22 -16.57
C PHE A 19 2.81 9.75 -16.33
N ILE A 20 3.01 8.45 -16.17
CA ILE A 20 4.35 7.88 -15.95
C ILE A 20 5.25 8.07 -17.18
N ALA A 21 4.74 7.87 -18.39
CA ALA A 21 5.51 8.06 -19.61
C ALA A 21 6.02 9.51 -19.75
N GLU A 22 5.16 10.49 -19.43
CA GLU A 22 5.51 11.92 -19.42
C GLU A 22 6.54 12.26 -18.34
N ARG A 23 6.46 11.64 -17.16
CA ARG A 23 7.41 11.91 -16.05
C ARG A 23 8.79 11.30 -16.27
N LEU A 24 8.89 10.20 -17.02
CA LEU A 24 10.17 9.51 -17.24
C LEU A 24 10.96 10.05 -18.45
N SER A 25 10.34 10.84 -19.33
CA SER A 25 10.95 11.22 -20.62
C SER A 25 11.86 12.46 -20.58
N GLY A 26 11.93 13.21 -19.48
CA GLY A 26 12.68 14.48 -19.49
C GLY A 26 12.99 15.13 -18.15
N ASP A 27 12.88 14.41 -17.04
CA ASP A 27 12.97 15.03 -15.72
C ASP A 27 13.99 14.31 -14.81
N ALA A 28 15.17 14.91 -14.66
CA ALA A 28 16.19 14.43 -13.72
C ALA A 28 15.70 14.41 -12.26
N SER A 29 14.68 15.22 -11.94
CA SER A 29 14.05 15.29 -10.61
C SER A 29 12.84 14.34 -10.45
N ALA A 30 12.54 13.48 -11.44
CA ALA A 30 11.36 12.62 -11.40
C ALA A 30 11.28 11.74 -10.14
N MET A 31 12.41 11.17 -9.71
CA MET A 31 12.46 10.35 -8.49
C MET A 31 12.18 11.18 -7.23
N GLN A 32 12.72 12.39 -7.14
CA GLN A 32 12.45 13.30 -6.02
C GLN A 32 10.96 13.65 -5.96
N LYS A 33 10.34 13.97 -7.11
CA LYS A 33 8.90 14.26 -7.19
C LYS A 33 8.06 13.05 -6.76
N ALA A 34 8.46 11.84 -7.14
CA ALA A 34 7.78 10.61 -6.73
C ALA A 34 7.90 10.34 -5.21
N LEU A 35 9.07 10.60 -4.62
CA LEU A 35 9.28 10.52 -3.17
C LEU A 35 8.43 11.56 -2.42
N VAL A 36 8.38 12.80 -2.91
CA VAL A 36 7.51 13.83 -2.33
C VAL A 36 6.04 13.42 -2.42
N PHE A 37 5.62 12.84 -3.54
CA PHE A 37 4.26 12.32 -3.70
C PHE A 37 3.94 11.21 -2.70
N LEU A 38 4.86 10.26 -2.51
CA LEU A 38 4.74 9.19 -1.52
C LEU A 38 4.65 9.77 -0.10
N ALA A 39 5.54 10.69 0.26
CA ALA A 39 5.59 11.30 1.59
C ALA A 39 4.30 12.09 1.92
N VAL A 40 3.79 12.87 0.96
CA VAL A 40 2.51 13.59 1.12
C VAL A 40 1.33 12.60 1.25
N SER A 41 1.31 11.53 0.44
CA SER A 41 0.27 10.49 0.54
C SER A 41 0.28 9.79 1.89
N PHE A 42 1.47 9.46 2.39
CA PHE A 42 1.67 8.90 3.73
C PHE A 42 1.19 9.88 4.81
N ALA A 43 1.59 11.15 4.74
CA ALA A 43 1.21 12.16 5.72
C ALA A 43 -0.32 12.37 5.77
N ILE A 44 -0.99 12.44 4.61
CA ILE A 44 -2.46 12.47 4.53
C ILE A 44 -3.04 11.23 5.22
N GLY A 45 -2.54 10.04 4.87
CA GLY A 45 -3.04 8.81 5.45
C GLY A 45 -2.85 8.73 6.97
N TRP A 46 -1.71 9.22 7.47
CA TRP A 46 -1.41 9.28 8.90
C TRP A 46 -2.31 10.27 9.64
N VAL A 47 -2.48 11.49 9.12
CA VAL A 47 -3.37 12.50 9.72
C VAL A 47 -4.80 11.97 9.84
N LEU A 48 -5.29 11.24 8.84
CA LEU A 48 -6.62 10.64 8.88
C LEU A 48 -6.75 9.50 9.90
N LYS A 49 -5.66 8.78 10.18
CA LYS A 49 -5.59 7.71 11.20
C LYS A 49 -5.33 8.24 12.61
N MET A 50 -4.83 9.46 12.76
CA MET A 50 -4.44 10.06 14.05
C MET A 50 -5.52 9.94 15.15
N PRO A 51 -6.83 10.14 14.90
CA PRO A 51 -7.87 9.98 15.93
C PRO A 51 -8.04 8.55 16.48
N LEU A 52 -7.37 7.56 15.88
CA LEU A 52 -7.38 6.15 16.28
C LEU A 52 -6.08 5.74 16.99
N SER A 53 -5.11 6.64 17.11
CA SER A 53 -3.85 6.42 17.84
C SER A 53 -4.10 6.27 19.35
N ARG A 54 -3.27 5.47 20.02
CA ARG A 54 -3.36 5.22 21.48
C ARG A 54 -2.11 5.66 22.25
N GLY A 55 -0.96 5.78 21.60
CA GLY A 55 0.31 6.15 22.21
C GLY A 55 0.71 7.60 21.95
N ASP A 56 2.01 7.85 21.98
CA ASP A 56 2.60 9.11 21.53
C ASP A 56 2.51 9.20 20.00
N PRO A 57 1.69 10.12 19.45
CA PRO A 57 1.50 10.22 18.00
C PRO A 57 2.80 10.49 17.25
N LEU A 58 3.78 11.19 17.83
CA LEU A 58 5.04 11.50 17.16
C LEU A 58 5.94 10.27 17.06
N LEU A 59 5.97 9.45 18.10
CA LEU A 59 6.72 8.19 18.08
C LEU A 59 6.08 7.20 17.09
N GLU A 60 4.76 7.08 17.11
CA GLU A 60 4.00 6.25 16.16
C GLU A 60 4.22 6.73 14.71
N LEU A 61 4.19 8.05 14.46
CA LEU A 61 4.48 8.63 13.16
C LEU A 61 5.87 8.25 12.66
N GLY A 62 6.90 8.37 13.52
CA GLY A 62 8.27 8.03 13.18
C GLY A 62 8.43 6.55 12.82
N ALA A 63 7.88 5.66 13.65
CA ALA A 63 7.91 4.22 13.42
C ALA A 63 7.15 3.83 12.15
N ASP A 64 5.93 4.34 11.96
CA ASP A 64 5.10 4.10 10.77
C ASP A 64 5.79 4.60 9.50
N ALA A 65 6.42 5.78 9.53
CA ALA A 65 7.10 6.36 8.37
C ALA A 65 8.29 5.51 7.93
N VAL A 66 9.13 5.09 8.88
CA VAL A 66 10.28 4.21 8.60
C VAL A 66 9.79 2.87 8.07
N PHE A 67 8.81 2.26 8.75
CA PHE A 67 8.25 0.98 8.35
C PHE A 67 7.63 1.04 6.94
N ALA A 68 6.80 2.05 6.67
CA ALA A 68 6.18 2.25 5.37
C ALA A 68 7.24 2.48 4.26
N PHE A 69 8.27 3.25 4.54
CA PHE A 69 9.35 3.48 3.57
C PHE A 69 10.14 2.20 3.27
N VAL A 70 10.56 1.46 4.31
CA VAL A 70 11.23 0.16 4.15
C VAL A 70 10.36 -0.82 3.38
N TYR A 71 9.07 -0.90 3.71
CA TYR A 71 8.09 -1.72 3.02
C TYR A 71 8.03 -1.38 1.52
N VAL A 72 7.80 -0.11 1.19
CA VAL A 72 7.69 0.34 -0.20
C VAL A 72 8.99 0.11 -0.97
N VAL A 73 10.16 0.39 -0.38
CA VAL A 73 11.44 0.13 -1.05
C VAL A 73 11.67 -1.37 -1.28
N ALA A 74 11.37 -2.22 -0.30
CA ALA A 74 11.56 -3.66 -0.42
C ALA A 74 10.70 -4.28 -1.54
N TYR A 75 9.41 -3.93 -1.60
CA TYR A 75 8.55 -4.35 -2.72
C TYR A 75 8.96 -3.73 -4.05
N GLY A 76 9.43 -2.48 -4.06
CA GLY A 76 9.96 -1.83 -5.26
C GLY A 76 11.18 -2.55 -5.83
N VAL A 77 12.10 -3.01 -4.95
CA VAL A 77 13.26 -3.82 -5.33
C VAL A 77 12.85 -5.20 -5.82
N ALA A 78 11.95 -5.88 -5.12
CA ALA A 78 11.41 -7.17 -5.56
C ALA A 78 10.75 -7.05 -6.95
N LEU A 79 9.97 -6.00 -7.18
CA LEU A 79 9.37 -5.71 -8.48
C LEU A 79 10.46 -5.49 -9.54
N TYR A 80 11.46 -4.66 -9.25
CA TYR A 80 12.59 -4.45 -10.16
C TYR A 80 13.28 -5.76 -10.54
N LEU A 81 13.59 -6.63 -9.57
CA LEU A 81 14.24 -7.92 -9.82
C LEU A 81 13.36 -8.83 -10.68
N ALA A 82 12.06 -8.91 -10.40
CA ALA A 82 11.12 -9.72 -11.18
C ALA A 82 11.10 -9.28 -12.65
N TRP A 83 11.03 -7.98 -12.90
CA TRP A 83 11.08 -7.44 -14.25
C TRP A 83 12.45 -7.62 -14.90
N ARG A 84 13.54 -7.48 -14.14
CA ARG A 84 14.91 -7.65 -14.63
C ARG A 84 15.12 -9.07 -15.16
N ILE A 85 14.66 -10.09 -14.43
CA ILE A 85 14.70 -11.49 -14.84
C ILE A 85 13.83 -11.72 -16.09
N ALA A 86 12.68 -11.06 -16.19
CA ALA A 86 11.83 -11.09 -17.38
C ALA A 86 12.40 -10.36 -18.62
N GLY A 87 13.62 -9.80 -18.51
CA GLY A 87 14.34 -9.16 -19.61
C GLY A 87 14.17 -7.63 -19.69
N ALA A 88 13.66 -6.98 -18.64
CA ALA A 88 13.62 -5.52 -18.54
C ALA A 88 15.03 -4.91 -18.61
N ARG A 89 15.14 -3.72 -19.20
CA ARG A 89 16.41 -2.98 -19.36
C ARG A 89 16.41 -1.61 -18.70
N SER A 90 15.27 -1.12 -18.23
CA SER A 90 15.23 0.15 -17.50
C SER A 90 15.98 0.07 -16.17
N GLY A 91 16.59 1.17 -15.75
CA GLY A 91 17.35 1.25 -14.51
C GLY A 91 16.46 1.20 -13.26
N LEU A 92 17.06 0.82 -12.12
CA LEU A 92 16.36 0.75 -10.83
C LEU A 92 15.67 2.07 -10.47
N GLN A 93 16.31 3.21 -10.72
CA GLN A 93 15.76 4.53 -10.45
C GLN A 93 14.41 4.77 -11.16
N GLN A 94 14.29 4.36 -12.43
CA GLN A 94 13.04 4.50 -13.17
C GLN A 94 11.95 3.61 -12.57
N PHE A 95 12.30 2.37 -12.17
CA PHE A 95 11.37 1.46 -11.50
C PHE A 95 10.87 2.01 -10.16
N LEU A 96 11.77 2.48 -9.31
CA LEU A 96 11.42 3.07 -8.02
C LEU A 96 10.60 4.36 -8.18
N THR A 97 10.89 5.16 -9.21
CA THR A 97 10.09 6.35 -9.52
C THR A 97 8.63 5.99 -9.81
N ILE A 98 8.37 4.99 -10.66
CA ILE A 98 6.99 4.49 -10.89
C ILE A 98 6.41 3.93 -9.59
N HIS A 99 7.20 3.13 -8.88
CA HIS A 99 6.76 2.43 -7.69
C HIS A 99 6.31 3.40 -6.59
N PHE A 100 7.05 4.48 -6.34
CA PHE A 100 6.69 5.48 -5.33
C PHE A 100 5.39 6.22 -5.64
N TYR A 101 5.15 6.59 -6.91
CA TYR A 101 3.85 7.16 -7.29
C TYR A 101 2.70 6.18 -7.03
N TYR A 102 2.85 4.92 -7.46
CA TYR A 102 1.80 3.92 -7.29
C TYR A 102 1.60 3.52 -5.83
N ALA A 103 2.68 3.41 -5.05
CA ALA A 103 2.64 3.15 -3.63
C ALA A 103 1.92 4.28 -2.88
N GLY A 104 2.10 5.54 -3.27
CA GLY A 104 1.35 6.66 -2.71
C GLY A 104 -0.16 6.48 -2.85
N ILE A 105 -0.64 6.09 -4.04
CA ILE A 105 -2.06 5.79 -4.25
C ILE A 105 -2.52 4.57 -3.45
N LEU A 106 -1.72 3.50 -3.42
CA LEU A 106 -2.04 2.31 -2.63
C LEU A 106 -2.13 2.61 -1.13
N LEU A 107 -1.28 3.49 -0.59
CA LEU A 107 -1.35 3.93 0.80
C LEU A 107 -2.65 4.69 1.10
N LEU A 108 -3.10 5.55 0.18
CA LEU A 108 -4.37 6.26 0.33
C LEU A 108 -5.56 5.28 0.28
N LEU A 109 -5.56 4.35 -0.67
CA LEU A 109 -6.60 3.32 -0.77
C LEU A 109 -6.63 2.42 0.48
N ALA A 110 -5.46 1.99 0.96
CA ALA A 110 -5.33 1.20 2.18
C ALA A 110 -5.81 1.98 3.41
N THR A 111 -5.54 3.29 3.47
CA THR A 111 -6.05 4.15 4.54
C THR A 111 -7.57 4.27 4.49
N GLY A 112 -8.15 4.49 3.31
CA GLY A 112 -9.60 4.54 3.14
C GLY A 112 -10.28 3.23 3.53
N LEU A 113 -9.70 2.10 3.12
CA LEU A 113 -10.12 0.76 3.52
C LEU A 113 -10.09 0.60 5.05
N TYR A 114 -8.98 0.95 5.68
CA TYR A 114 -8.83 0.87 7.14
C TYR A 114 -9.87 1.72 7.86
N LEU A 115 -10.02 3.01 7.49
CA LEU A 115 -10.97 3.92 8.12
C LEU A 115 -12.43 3.50 7.89
N GLY A 116 -12.77 3.01 6.70
CA GLY A 116 -14.11 2.49 6.44
C GLY A 116 -14.43 1.25 7.29
N THR A 117 -13.45 0.35 7.46
CA THR A 117 -13.60 -0.84 8.30
C THR A 117 -13.72 -0.47 9.78
N MET A 118 -12.83 0.40 10.29
CA MET A 118 -12.89 0.84 11.68
C MET A 118 -14.15 1.68 11.95
N GLY A 119 -14.58 2.52 11.00
CA GLY A 119 -15.77 3.34 11.11
C GLY A 119 -17.06 2.53 11.15
N THR A 120 -17.18 1.50 10.31
CA THR A 120 -18.33 0.57 10.34
C THR A 120 -18.41 -0.20 11.65
N LEU A 121 -17.29 -0.72 12.14
CA LEU A 121 -17.23 -1.38 13.44
C LEU A 121 -17.53 -0.41 14.60
N ARG A 122 -16.94 0.80 14.59
CA ARG A 122 -17.18 1.81 15.63
C ARG A 122 -18.65 2.21 15.74
N ALA A 123 -19.34 2.33 14.61
CA ALA A 123 -20.73 2.74 14.56
C ALA A 123 -21.70 1.61 14.97
N GLY A 124 -21.40 0.37 14.61
CA GLY A 124 -22.32 -0.76 14.82
C GLY A 124 -22.01 -1.64 16.04
N ASP A 125 -20.75 -1.76 16.45
CA ASP A 125 -20.28 -2.65 17.52
C ASP A 125 -18.96 -2.12 18.12
N PRO A 126 -19.01 -1.04 18.92
CA PRO A 126 -17.80 -0.39 19.46
C PRO A 126 -17.03 -1.28 20.44
N GLU A 127 -17.69 -2.24 21.09
CA GLU A 127 -17.04 -3.22 21.96
C GLU A 127 -16.18 -4.19 21.15
N LEU A 128 -16.72 -4.75 20.06
CA LEU A 128 -15.95 -5.59 19.16
C LEU A 128 -14.74 -4.85 18.57
N LEU A 129 -14.91 -3.59 18.19
CA LEU A 129 -13.80 -2.75 17.73
C LEU A 129 -12.71 -2.64 18.81
N LYS A 130 -13.11 -2.34 20.06
CA LYS A 130 -12.17 -2.22 21.17
C LYS A 130 -11.39 -3.52 21.38
N GLU A 131 -12.07 -4.66 21.43
CA GLU A 131 -11.45 -5.98 21.60
C GLU A 131 -10.49 -6.32 20.46
N MET A 132 -10.90 -6.09 19.20
CA MET A 132 -10.03 -6.28 18.03
C MET A 132 -8.77 -5.41 18.12
N HIS A 133 -8.93 -4.16 18.56
CA HIS A 133 -7.83 -3.22 18.71
C HIS A 133 -6.89 -3.64 19.85
N ASP A 134 -7.44 -4.06 20.99
CA ASP A 134 -6.68 -4.58 22.14
C ASP A 134 -5.90 -5.86 21.73
N ALA A 135 -6.53 -6.78 21.01
CA ALA A 135 -5.88 -7.96 20.47
C ALA A 135 -4.77 -7.62 19.47
N THR A 136 -4.95 -6.59 18.65
CA THR A 136 -3.91 -6.11 17.71
C THR A 136 -2.68 -5.59 18.46
N HIS A 137 -2.89 -4.75 19.48
CA HIS A 137 -1.81 -4.21 20.31
C HIS A 137 -1.07 -5.29 21.10
N ALA A 138 -1.79 -6.33 21.52
CA ALA A 138 -1.21 -7.47 22.20
C ALA A 138 -0.50 -8.46 21.26
N GLY A 139 -0.48 -8.22 19.94
CA GLY A 139 0.06 -9.17 18.96
C GLY A 139 -0.75 -10.47 18.83
N LYS A 140 -2.01 -10.46 19.28
CA LYS A 140 -2.92 -11.63 19.36
C LYS A 140 -4.08 -11.57 18.37
N LEU A 141 -4.02 -10.69 17.36
CA LEU A 141 -5.12 -10.50 16.41
C LEU A 141 -5.52 -11.82 15.72
N ALA A 142 -4.55 -12.63 15.28
CA ALA A 142 -4.85 -13.90 14.62
C ALA A 142 -5.59 -14.89 15.54
N THR A 143 -5.14 -15.01 16.79
CA THR A 143 -5.78 -15.82 17.83
C THR A 143 -7.20 -15.32 18.11
N PHE A 144 -7.37 -14.01 18.30
CA PHE A 144 -8.67 -13.39 18.52
C PHE A 144 -9.65 -13.68 17.38
N LEU A 145 -9.23 -13.53 16.13
CA LEU A 145 -10.07 -13.79 14.95
C LEU A 145 -10.49 -15.26 14.87
N HIS A 146 -9.60 -16.20 15.22
CA HIS A 146 -9.90 -17.62 15.22
C HIS A 146 -10.89 -18.00 16.33
N GLU A 147 -10.62 -17.57 17.56
CA GLU A 147 -11.44 -17.90 18.74
C GLU A 147 -12.82 -17.24 18.69
N ASN A 148 -12.94 -16.06 18.07
CA ASN A 148 -14.18 -15.29 18.00
C ASN A 148 -14.88 -15.37 16.63
N LEU A 149 -14.51 -16.32 15.76
CA LEU A 149 -15.02 -16.40 14.39
C LEU A 149 -16.56 -16.39 14.32
N GLN A 150 -17.21 -17.17 15.18
CA GLN A 150 -18.68 -17.25 15.22
C GLN A 150 -19.32 -15.91 15.63
N ARG A 151 -18.75 -15.22 16.62
CA ARG A 151 -19.21 -13.90 17.06
C ARG A 151 -19.01 -12.85 15.96
N LEU A 152 -17.85 -12.88 15.28
CA LEU A 152 -17.55 -11.97 14.17
C LEU A 152 -18.57 -12.13 13.04
N ILE A 153 -18.86 -13.36 12.61
CA ILE A 153 -19.83 -13.60 11.53
C ILE A 153 -21.26 -13.23 11.96
N ALA A 154 -21.60 -13.41 13.24
CA ALA A 154 -22.90 -13.01 13.77
C ALA A 154 -23.07 -11.48 13.85
N SER A 155 -22.00 -10.73 14.16
CA SER A 155 -22.02 -9.27 14.31
C SER A 155 -22.47 -8.58 13.01
N PRO A 156 -23.58 -7.82 13.02
CA PRO A 156 -24.02 -7.05 11.85
C PRO A 156 -22.99 -6.02 11.41
N ALA A 157 -22.30 -5.38 12.36
CA ALA A 157 -21.26 -4.38 12.09
C ALA A 157 -20.09 -5.00 11.31
N TYR A 158 -19.61 -6.17 11.75
CA TYR A 158 -18.54 -6.89 11.06
C TYR A 158 -18.98 -7.31 9.64
N ARG A 159 -20.20 -7.84 9.48
CA ARG A 159 -20.75 -8.18 8.16
C ARG A 159 -20.84 -6.97 7.22
N LEU A 160 -21.22 -5.80 7.73
CA LEU A 160 -21.24 -4.55 6.95
C LEU A 160 -19.84 -4.05 6.59
N SER A 161 -18.83 -4.39 7.38
CA SER A 161 -17.43 -4.09 7.05
C SER A 161 -16.89 -4.95 5.90
N LEU A 162 -17.43 -6.16 5.68
CA LEU A 162 -16.95 -7.06 4.61
C LEU A 162 -17.10 -6.46 3.20
N PRO A 163 -18.25 -5.87 2.79
CA PRO A 163 -18.36 -5.14 1.53
C PRO A 163 -17.33 -4.01 1.39
N VAL A 164 -17.04 -3.27 2.48
CA VAL A 164 -16.02 -2.22 2.47
C VAL A 164 -14.64 -2.81 2.19
N GLN A 165 -14.33 -3.95 2.82
CA GLN A 165 -13.09 -4.68 2.59
C GLN A 165 -12.97 -5.19 1.16
N ILE A 166 -14.00 -5.84 0.64
CA ILE A 166 -14.04 -6.35 -0.74
C ILE A 166 -13.87 -5.21 -1.74
N ALA A 167 -14.58 -4.09 -1.54
CA ALA A 167 -14.47 -2.91 -2.41
C ALA A 167 -13.06 -2.28 -2.35
N GLY A 168 -12.49 -2.12 -1.15
CA GLY A 168 -11.16 -1.57 -0.95
C GLY A 168 -10.06 -2.43 -1.60
N PHE A 169 -10.05 -3.73 -1.33
CA PHE A 169 -9.10 -4.66 -1.96
C PHE A 169 -9.31 -4.74 -3.48
N GLY A 170 -10.57 -4.74 -3.93
CA GLY A 170 -10.91 -4.67 -5.36
C GLY A 170 -10.33 -3.43 -6.04
N ALA A 171 -10.46 -2.26 -5.42
CA ALA A 171 -9.89 -1.01 -5.92
C ALA A 171 -8.34 -1.05 -5.96
N MET A 172 -7.70 -1.58 -4.92
CA MET A 172 -6.24 -1.75 -4.88
C MET A 172 -5.75 -2.70 -5.98
N LEU A 173 -6.42 -3.83 -6.19
CA LEU A 173 -6.10 -4.77 -7.27
C LEU A 173 -6.28 -4.13 -8.64
N ALA A 174 -7.41 -3.44 -8.87
CA ALA A 174 -7.66 -2.72 -10.11
C ALA A 174 -6.56 -1.67 -10.37
N TRP A 175 -6.12 -0.96 -9.34
CA TRP A 175 -5.01 -0.02 -9.42
C TRP A 175 -3.69 -0.67 -9.81
N ILE A 176 -3.34 -1.80 -9.17
CA ILE A 176 -2.14 -2.59 -9.50
C ILE A 176 -2.17 -3.01 -10.98
N PHE A 177 -3.30 -3.53 -11.47
CA PHE A 177 -3.44 -3.93 -12.88
C PHE A 177 -3.39 -2.75 -13.86
N ALA A 178 -4.06 -1.64 -13.53
CA ALA A 178 -4.01 -0.43 -14.33
C ALA A 178 -2.57 0.08 -14.46
N GLY A 179 -1.84 0.06 -13.34
CA GLY A 179 -0.46 0.47 -13.24
C GLY A 179 0.53 -0.46 -13.93
N TRP A 180 0.28 -1.78 -13.91
CA TRP A 180 1.17 -2.83 -14.44
C TRP A 180 1.62 -2.57 -15.88
N GLY A 181 0.70 -2.04 -16.71
CA GLY A 181 1.00 -1.73 -18.10
C GLY A 181 2.06 -0.65 -18.31
N ALA A 182 2.30 0.23 -17.33
CA ALA A 182 3.34 1.26 -17.42
C ALA A 182 4.73 0.63 -17.40
N TYR A 183 4.98 -0.35 -16.51
CA TYR A 183 6.23 -1.09 -16.48
C TYR A 183 6.50 -1.85 -17.78
N ARG A 184 5.44 -2.43 -18.38
CA ARG A 184 5.53 -3.10 -19.68
C ARG A 184 5.92 -2.14 -20.79
N GLN A 185 5.27 -0.97 -20.85
CA GLN A 185 5.54 0.05 -21.87
C GLN A 185 6.95 0.62 -21.72
N LEU A 186 7.38 0.91 -20.49
CA LEU A 186 8.74 1.36 -20.18
C LEU A 186 9.79 0.40 -20.74
N ASN A 187 9.56 -0.91 -20.59
CA ASN A 187 10.53 -1.93 -21.00
C ASN A 187 10.30 -2.50 -22.41
N ARG A 188 9.28 -2.03 -23.14
CA ARG A 188 8.89 -2.52 -24.47
C ARG A 188 8.78 -4.06 -24.54
N LEU A 189 8.31 -4.69 -23.46
CA LEU A 189 8.19 -6.15 -23.39
C LEU A 189 6.86 -6.65 -23.96
N SER A 190 6.86 -7.90 -24.43
CA SER A 190 5.64 -8.60 -24.83
C SER A 190 4.71 -8.84 -23.63
N ARG A 191 3.43 -9.11 -23.90
CA ARG A 191 2.44 -9.41 -22.85
C ARG A 191 2.83 -10.66 -22.05
N LEU A 192 3.38 -11.68 -22.71
CA LEU A 192 3.80 -12.92 -22.07
C LEU A 192 4.95 -12.69 -21.07
N ARG A 193 5.97 -11.91 -21.45
CA ARG A 193 7.07 -11.56 -20.52
C ARG A 193 6.59 -10.70 -19.36
N SER A 194 5.64 -9.79 -19.62
CA SER A 194 5.00 -8.98 -18.57
C SER A 194 4.18 -9.82 -17.59
N PHE A 195 3.50 -10.87 -18.07
CA PHE A 195 2.82 -11.84 -17.22
C PHE A 195 3.82 -12.67 -16.40
N GLY A 196 4.90 -13.14 -17.02
CA GLY A 196 5.99 -13.84 -16.32
C GLY A 196 6.63 -12.99 -15.21
N ALA A 197 6.87 -11.70 -15.47
CA ALA A 197 7.31 -10.75 -14.44
C ALA A 197 6.31 -10.65 -13.28
N GLY A 198 5.01 -10.78 -13.56
CA GLY A 198 3.97 -10.78 -12.54
C GLY A 198 4.04 -12.00 -11.64
N LEU A 199 4.19 -13.19 -12.22
CA LEU A 199 4.37 -14.43 -11.47
C LEU A 199 5.65 -14.40 -10.61
N LEU A 200 6.76 -13.93 -11.18
CA LEU A 200 8.02 -13.76 -10.44
C LEU A 200 7.86 -12.76 -9.28
N PHE A 201 7.15 -11.65 -9.51
CA PHE A 201 6.88 -10.67 -8.46
C PHE A 201 6.08 -11.29 -7.32
N LEU A 202 5.04 -12.08 -7.60
CA LEU A 202 4.28 -12.80 -6.57
C LEU A 202 5.16 -13.75 -5.75
N ILE A 203 6.10 -14.45 -6.39
CA ILE A 203 7.08 -15.30 -5.69
C ILE A 203 7.98 -14.45 -4.80
N PHE A 204 8.49 -13.33 -5.29
CA PHE A 204 9.34 -12.42 -4.52
C PHE A 204 8.61 -11.65 -3.42
N CYS A 205 7.29 -11.51 -3.51
CA CYS A 205 6.49 -10.96 -2.42
C CYS A 205 6.61 -11.81 -1.15
N LEU A 206 6.75 -13.15 -1.25
CA LEU A 206 6.82 -14.03 -0.08
C LEU A 206 7.99 -13.70 0.87
N PRO A 207 9.26 -13.67 0.42
CA PRO A 207 10.38 -13.33 1.30
C PRO A 207 10.31 -11.87 1.78
N VAL A 208 9.79 -10.93 0.97
CA VAL A 208 9.60 -9.54 1.40
C VAL A 208 8.57 -9.46 2.53
N THR A 209 7.42 -10.12 2.39
CA THR A 209 6.40 -10.20 3.44
C THR A 209 6.97 -10.82 4.71
N ALA A 210 7.71 -11.92 4.60
CA ALA A 210 8.34 -12.58 5.75
C ALA A 210 9.34 -11.65 6.46
N PHE A 211 10.20 -10.96 5.71
CA PHE A 211 11.14 -9.99 6.25
C PHE A 211 10.43 -8.83 6.97
N VAL A 212 9.44 -8.22 6.32
CA VAL A 212 8.64 -7.14 6.88
C VAL A 212 7.91 -7.59 8.15
N PHE A 213 7.38 -8.81 8.16
CA PHE A 213 6.70 -9.38 9.33
C PHE A 213 7.66 -9.54 10.51
N VAL A 214 8.86 -10.06 10.28
CA VAL A 214 9.90 -10.17 11.33
C VAL A 214 10.30 -8.79 11.84
N LEU A 215 10.51 -7.82 10.93
CA LEU A 215 10.86 -6.45 11.31
C LEU A 215 9.75 -5.79 12.13
N GLY A 216 8.49 -5.92 11.71
CA GLY A 216 7.35 -5.37 12.44
C GLY A 216 7.23 -5.94 13.86
N ASN A 217 7.38 -7.27 14.03
CA ASN A 217 7.35 -7.90 15.35
C ASN A 217 8.55 -7.50 16.23
N ALA A 218 9.71 -7.19 15.64
CA ALA A 218 10.87 -6.71 16.39
C ALA A 218 10.68 -5.29 16.96
N LEU A 219 9.84 -4.48 16.31
CA LEU A 219 9.57 -3.08 16.70
C LEU A 219 8.45 -2.93 17.74
N VAL A 220 7.67 -3.98 18.03
CA VAL A 220 6.52 -3.96 18.95
C VAL A 220 6.89 -4.39 20.39
N LYS A 221 8.19 -4.44 20.72
CA LYS A 221 8.67 -4.73 22.08
C LYS A 221 8.89 -3.47 22.90
#